data_AF-A0AA88PEL3-F1
#
_entry.id   AF-A0AA88PEL3-F1
#
_cell.length_a   1.000
_cell.length_b   1.000
_cell.length_c   1.000
_cell.angle_alpha   90.00
_cell.angle_beta   90.00
_cell.angle_gamma   90.00
#
_symmetry.space_group_name_H-M   'P 1'
#
loop_
_entity.id
_entity.type
_entity.pdbx_description
1 polymer ?
#
loop_
_entity_poly.entity_id
_entity_poly.type
_entity_poly.pdbx_seq_one_letter_code
_entity_poly.pdbx_strand_id
1 'polypeptide(L)'
;MAVRDLLPVWVLEDMRTMEVFHWEDDGQACAYSPSEAFLYALVHDHQQYARYLLNRFSTRALEMPSRSFCCCQASTTPHLAIAVRYNRINILKMIMTTIKDFTDCERRSYLNRHGCVHTDGSKTALHLACDLVRPECLILLLGHGACPYATDLTGNTPLDCLLSQICQSDFDMRTKRICLGYLILFMPTFRFQMKRQLQDNADVWKALIGEQAFQWLSGSSPPSLFVQAMQKLSQSIPTDKLDSLPDFLKPLDFRLDQA
;
A
#
# COMPACT_ATOMS: atom_id res chain seq x y z
N MET A 1 -1.33 -24.50 -11.36
CA MET A 1 -1.43 -24.18 -12.81
C MET A 1 -2.80 -23.60 -13.12
N ALA A 2 -3.90 -24.24 -12.69
CA ALA A 2 -5.28 -23.77 -12.88
C ALA A 2 -5.55 -22.25 -12.71
N VAL A 3 -5.12 -21.63 -11.59
CA VAL A 3 -5.33 -20.19 -11.37
C VAL A 3 -4.48 -19.33 -12.34
N ARG A 4 -3.27 -19.78 -12.67
CA ARG A 4 -2.40 -19.12 -13.65
C ARG A 4 -2.98 -19.21 -15.06
N ASP A 5 -3.66 -20.33 -15.36
CA ASP A 5 -4.25 -20.61 -16.66
C ASP A 5 -5.67 -20.00 -16.80
N LEU A 6 -6.08 -19.18 -15.82
CA LEU A 6 -7.33 -18.41 -15.80
C LEU A 6 -8.60 -19.26 -15.99
N LEU A 7 -8.62 -20.46 -15.40
CA LEU A 7 -9.80 -21.33 -15.45
C LEU A 7 -11.02 -20.68 -14.75
N PRO A 8 -12.25 -21.04 -15.12
CA PRO A 8 -13.46 -20.48 -14.51
C PRO A 8 -13.51 -20.69 -13.00
N VAL A 9 -14.10 -19.72 -12.29
CA VAL A 9 -14.20 -19.70 -10.82
C VAL A 9 -14.77 -21.00 -10.25
N TRP A 10 -15.78 -21.60 -10.88
CA TRP A 10 -16.39 -22.84 -10.40
C TRP A 10 -15.41 -24.03 -10.44
N VAL A 11 -14.54 -24.12 -11.46
CA VAL A 11 -13.48 -25.14 -11.54
C VAL A 11 -12.48 -24.92 -10.41
N LEU A 12 -12.09 -23.67 -10.19
CA LEU A 12 -11.10 -23.32 -9.16
C LEU A 12 -11.63 -23.63 -7.76
N GLU A 13 -12.91 -23.40 -7.50
CA GLU A 13 -13.54 -23.73 -6.21
C GLU A 13 -13.76 -25.22 -6.01
N ASP A 14 -14.11 -25.95 -7.07
CA ASP A 14 -14.21 -27.41 -7.05
C ASP A 14 -12.84 -28.01 -6.66
N MET A 15 -11.78 -27.60 -7.37
CA MET A 15 -10.41 -27.97 -7.04
C MET A 15 -10.06 -27.57 -5.60
N ARG A 16 -10.29 -26.31 -5.21
CA ARG A 16 -9.96 -25.78 -3.88
C ARG A 16 -10.58 -26.61 -2.76
N THR A 17 -11.80 -27.12 -2.95
CA THR A 17 -12.57 -27.83 -1.92
C THR A 17 -12.40 -29.34 -1.93
N MET A 18 -12.01 -29.93 -3.07
CA MET A 18 -11.90 -31.38 -3.23
C MET A 18 -10.48 -31.91 -3.15
N GLU A 19 -9.47 -31.12 -3.50
CA GLU A 19 -8.09 -31.57 -3.54
C GLU A 19 -7.36 -31.25 -2.22
N VAL A 20 -6.56 -32.21 -1.76
CA VAL A 20 -5.59 -32.00 -0.69
C VAL A 20 -4.37 -31.33 -1.31
N PHE A 21 -4.08 -30.09 -0.90
CA PHE A 21 -3.01 -29.31 -1.52
C PHE A 21 -1.74 -29.21 -0.69
N HIS A 22 -1.82 -29.34 0.62
CA HIS A 22 -0.65 -29.31 1.49
C HIS A 22 -0.86 -30.07 2.80
N TRP A 23 0.25 -30.43 3.44
CA TRP A 23 0.31 -31.04 4.76
C TRP A 23 0.65 -29.98 5.79
N GLU A 24 -0.16 -29.86 6.82
CA GLU A 24 0.17 -29.02 7.98
C GLU A 24 1.19 -29.73 8.89
N ASP A 25 1.82 -28.98 9.79
CA ASP A 25 2.84 -29.48 10.74
C ASP A 25 2.32 -30.66 11.58
N ASP A 26 1.00 -30.76 11.77
CA ASP A 26 0.31 -31.84 12.51
C ASP A 26 0.01 -33.08 11.64
N GLY A 27 0.47 -33.10 10.38
CA GLY A 27 0.28 -34.22 9.46
C GLY A 27 -1.12 -34.32 8.85
N GLN A 28 -1.94 -33.27 8.96
CA GLN A 28 -3.26 -33.22 8.35
C GLN A 28 -3.20 -32.68 6.91
N ALA A 29 -3.86 -33.40 6.02
CA ALA A 29 -4.11 -33.04 4.64
C ALA A 29 -5.19 -31.95 4.56
N CYS A 30 -4.82 -30.74 4.13
CA CYS A 30 -5.73 -29.60 4.10
C CYS A 30 -5.98 -29.07 2.68
N ALA A 31 -7.23 -28.72 2.42
CA ALA A 31 -7.66 -27.90 1.29
C ALA A 31 -7.19 -26.45 1.47
N TYR A 32 -7.01 -25.70 0.39
CA TYR A 32 -6.62 -24.29 0.51
C TYR A 32 -7.75 -23.47 1.16
N SER A 33 -7.36 -22.66 2.14
CA SER A 33 -8.26 -21.66 2.73
C SER A 33 -8.64 -20.59 1.70
N PRO A 34 -9.76 -19.86 1.89
CA PRO A 34 -10.10 -18.73 1.03
C PRO A 34 -8.99 -17.68 0.95
N SER A 35 -8.26 -17.47 2.05
CA SER A 35 -7.12 -16.54 2.09
C SER A 35 -5.95 -17.00 1.21
N GLU A 36 -5.62 -18.29 1.24
CA GLU A 36 -4.56 -18.87 0.41
C GLU A 36 -4.93 -18.86 -1.08
N ALA A 37 -6.16 -19.26 -1.40
CA ALA A 37 -6.67 -19.14 -2.76
C ALA A 37 -6.66 -17.69 -3.27
N PHE A 38 -6.95 -16.73 -2.37
CA PHE A 38 -6.90 -15.31 -2.70
C PHE A 38 -5.47 -14.83 -2.97
N LEU A 39 -4.45 -15.36 -2.28
CA LEU A 39 -3.05 -15.07 -2.59
C LEU A 39 -2.66 -15.54 -3.99
N TYR A 40 -3.10 -16.74 -4.40
CA TYR A 40 -2.88 -17.20 -5.77
C TYR A 40 -3.59 -16.30 -6.80
N ALA A 41 -4.83 -15.89 -6.52
CA ALA A 41 -5.56 -14.97 -7.38
C ALA A 41 -4.83 -13.61 -7.51
N LEU A 42 -4.22 -13.12 -6.42
CA LEU A 42 -3.39 -11.91 -6.41
C LEU A 42 -2.13 -12.06 -7.27
N VAL A 43 -1.34 -13.13 -7.03
CA VAL A 43 -0.08 -13.37 -7.76
C VAL A 43 -0.34 -13.44 -9.27
N HIS A 44 -1.41 -14.11 -9.68
CA HIS A 44 -1.75 -14.34 -11.08
C HIS A 44 -2.75 -13.32 -11.69
N ASP A 45 -3.10 -12.25 -10.98
CA ASP A 45 -4.09 -11.24 -11.43
C ASP A 45 -5.46 -11.81 -11.83
N HIS A 46 -5.89 -12.89 -11.19
CA HIS A 46 -7.15 -13.53 -11.51
C HIS A 46 -8.32 -12.74 -10.91
N GLN A 47 -8.64 -11.58 -11.48
CA GLN A 47 -9.60 -10.61 -10.94
C GLN A 47 -11.00 -11.20 -10.70
N GLN A 48 -11.46 -12.11 -11.56
CA GLN A 48 -12.77 -12.76 -11.38
C GLN A 48 -12.81 -13.64 -10.12
N TYR A 49 -11.75 -14.41 -9.90
CA TYR A 49 -11.64 -15.28 -8.74
C TYR A 49 -11.39 -14.48 -7.46
N ALA A 50 -10.54 -13.47 -7.53
CA ALA A 50 -10.36 -12.49 -6.46
C ALA A 50 -11.70 -11.84 -6.03
N ARG A 51 -12.51 -11.38 -7.01
CA ARG A 51 -13.83 -10.82 -6.74
C ARG A 51 -14.76 -11.83 -6.08
N TYR A 52 -14.79 -13.06 -6.60
CA TYR A 52 -15.61 -14.12 -6.03
C TYR A 52 -15.22 -14.39 -4.58
N LEU A 53 -13.92 -14.57 -4.29
CA LEU A 53 -13.42 -14.88 -2.95
C LEU A 53 -13.74 -13.76 -1.96
N LEU A 54 -13.49 -12.51 -2.34
CA LEU A 54 -13.78 -11.35 -1.48
C LEU A 54 -15.29 -11.18 -1.24
N ASN A 55 -16.13 -11.35 -2.26
CA ASN A 55 -17.58 -11.22 -2.09
C ASN A 55 -18.17 -12.38 -1.27
N ARG A 56 -17.66 -13.60 -1.46
CA ARG A 56 -18.22 -14.80 -0.83
C ARG A 56 -17.74 -14.98 0.61
N PHE A 57 -16.48 -14.65 0.88
CA PHE A 57 -15.83 -14.93 2.16
C PHE A 57 -15.46 -13.67 2.96
N SER A 58 -15.52 -12.48 2.37
CA SER A 58 -15.25 -11.18 3.00
C SER A 58 -13.96 -11.20 3.83
N THR A 59 -14.03 -10.92 5.14
CA THR A 59 -12.90 -10.89 6.07
C THR A 59 -12.08 -12.20 6.06
N ARG A 60 -12.72 -13.35 5.84
CA ARG A 60 -12.04 -14.66 5.79
C ARG A 60 -11.11 -14.81 4.59
N ALA A 61 -11.36 -14.12 3.49
CA ALA A 61 -10.43 -14.08 2.35
C ALA A 61 -9.18 -13.22 2.66
N LEU A 62 -9.21 -12.41 3.72
CA LEU A 62 -8.13 -11.52 4.14
C LEU A 62 -7.45 -11.99 5.45
N GLU A 63 -7.83 -13.15 5.98
CA GLU A 63 -7.25 -13.74 7.18
C GLU A 63 -5.79 -14.18 6.96
N MET A 64 -5.06 -14.42 8.05
CA MET A 64 -3.70 -14.95 7.96
C MET A 64 -3.72 -16.33 7.27
N PRO A 65 -2.96 -16.54 6.19
CA PRO A 65 -2.85 -17.87 5.58
C PRO A 65 -2.07 -18.82 6.52
N SER A 66 -2.12 -20.13 6.26
CA SER A 66 -1.41 -21.12 7.06
C SER A 66 0.11 -20.90 7.08
N ARG A 67 0.80 -21.59 7.99
CA ARG A 67 2.26 -21.50 8.13
C ARG A 67 3.02 -21.85 6.85
N SER A 68 2.47 -22.74 6.02
CA SER A 68 3.06 -23.13 4.74
C SER A 68 3.15 -21.97 3.74
N PHE A 69 2.37 -20.90 3.96
CA PHE A 69 2.35 -19.68 3.17
C PHE A 69 3.08 -18.50 3.83
N CYS A 70 3.68 -18.74 5.00
CA CYS A 70 4.43 -17.75 5.76
C CYS A 70 5.93 -17.95 5.54
N CYS A 71 6.70 -16.86 5.46
CA CYS A 71 8.17 -16.96 5.43
C CYS A 71 8.73 -17.51 6.76
N CYS A 72 8.08 -17.15 7.88
CA CYS A 72 8.46 -17.41 9.26
C CYS A 72 7.28 -17.12 10.22
N GLN A 73 7.40 -17.49 11.50
CA GLN A 73 6.34 -17.31 12.51
C GLN A 73 5.94 -15.84 12.76
N ALA A 74 6.83 -14.89 12.48
CA ALA A 74 6.55 -13.45 12.60
C ALA A 74 5.90 -12.86 11.33
N SER A 75 5.60 -13.69 10.32
CA SER A 75 4.94 -13.22 9.09
C SER A 75 3.55 -12.70 9.41
N THR A 76 3.12 -11.75 8.60
CA THR A 76 1.80 -11.17 8.68
C THR A 76 1.08 -11.34 7.33
N THR A 77 -0.24 -11.08 7.26
CA THR A 77 -1.05 -11.27 6.05
C THR A 77 -0.42 -10.54 4.86
N PRO A 78 0.03 -11.24 3.81
CA PRO A 78 0.83 -10.61 2.77
C PRO A 78 -0.02 -9.95 1.69
N HIS A 79 -1.36 -9.99 1.74
CA HIS A 79 -2.23 -9.60 0.63
C HIS A 79 -1.99 -8.18 0.12
N LEU A 80 -1.90 -7.18 1.02
CA LEU A 80 -1.62 -5.80 0.61
C LEU A 80 -0.22 -5.66 0.01
N ALA A 81 0.80 -6.26 0.66
CA ALA A 81 2.17 -6.23 0.15
C ALA A 81 2.29 -6.87 -1.23
N ILE A 82 1.64 -8.03 -1.45
CA ILE A 82 1.61 -8.76 -2.72
C ILE A 82 0.83 -7.97 -3.79
N ALA A 83 -0.33 -7.41 -3.45
CA ALA A 83 -1.10 -6.56 -4.36
C ALA A 83 -0.26 -5.37 -4.83
N VAL A 84 0.42 -4.70 -3.89
CA VAL A 84 1.29 -3.58 -4.19
C VAL A 84 2.52 -4.02 -4.96
N ARG A 85 3.13 -5.18 -4.65
CA ARG A 85 4.35 -5.71 -5.31
C ARG A 85 4.12 -6.19 -6.73
N TYR A 86 2.94 -6.71 -7.04
CA TYR A 86 2.56 -7.13 -8.40
C TYR A 86 1.67 -6.12 -9.15
N ASN A 87 1.45 -4.93 -8.58
CA ASN A 87 0.71 -3.81 -9.17
C ASN A 87 -0.74 -4.18 -9.49
N ARG A 88 -1.38 -4.96 -8.62
CA ARG A 88 -2.74 -5.47 -8.79
C ARG A 88 -3.76 -4.43 -8.37
N ILE A 89 -3.78 -3.27 -9.02
CA ILE A 89 -4.59 -2.09 -8.63
C ILE A 89 -6.08 -2.46 -8.51
N ASN A 90 -6.62 -3.24 -9.46
CA ASN A 90 -8.02 -3.63 -9.43
C ASN A 90 -8.35 -4.54 -8.24
N ILE A 91 -7.45 -5.48 -7.92
CA ILE A 91 -7.64 -6.35 -6.74
C ILE A 91 -7.43 -5.55 -5.46
N LEU A 92 -6.46 -4.63 -5.42
CA LEU A 92 -6.25 -3.73 -4.31
C LEU A 92 -7.51 -2.91 -4.02
N LYS A 93 -8.17 -2.34 -5.04
CA LYS A 93 -9.46 -1.67 -4.90
C LYS A 93 -10.55 -2.58 -4.31
N MET A 94 -10.61 -3.84 -4.74
CA MET A 94 -11.56 -4.81 -4.16
C MET A 94 -11.25 -5.10 -2.69
N ILE A 95 -9.98 -5.22 -2.31
CA ILE A 95 -9.57 -5.33 -0.90
C ILE A 95 -10.03 -4.10 -0.13
N MET A 96 -9.78 -2.89 -0.67
CA MET A 96 -10.18 -1.63 -0.04
C MET A 96 -11.69 -1.52 0.17
N THR A 97 -12.51 -2.03 -0.76
CA THR A 97 -13.96 -2.14 -0.59
C THR A 97 -14.34 -3.14 0.51
N THR A 98 -13.66 -4.29 0.57
CA THR A 98 -13.95 -5.36 1.55
C THR A 98 -13.65 -4.91 2.99
N ILE A 99 -12.55 -4.17 3.20
CA ILE A 99 -12.18 -3.67 4.53
C ILE A 99 -13.01 -2.47 5.01
N LYS A 100 -13.98 -1.98 4.22
CA LYS A 100 -14.95 -0.97 4.69
C LYS A 100 -15.82 -1.53 5.82
N ASP A 101 -16.04 -2.84 5.83
CA ASP A 101 -16.84 -3.53 6.86
C ASP A 101 -16.04 -3.76 8.16
N PHE A 102 -14.74 -3.48 8.17
CA PHE A 102 -13.90 -3.60 9.37
C PHE A 102 -14.17 -2.45 10.35
N THR A 103 -14.05 -2.76 11.64
CA THR A 103 -13.91 -1.70 12.66
C THR A 103 -12.68 -0.85 12.39
N ASP A 104 -12.65 0.38 12.91
CA ASP A 104 -11.49 1.27 12.73
C ASP A 104 -10.18 0.66 13.23
N CYS A 105 -10.23 -0.13 14.31
CA CYS A 105 -9.07 -0.81 14.86
C CYS A 105 -8.55 -1.92 13.93
N GLU A 106 -9.44 -2.79 13.44
CA GLU A 106 -9.09 -3.86 12.50
C GLU A 106 -8.55 -3.29 11.20
N ARG A 107 -9.20 -2.26 10.65
CA ARG A 107 -8.78 -1.59 9.41
C ARG A 107 -7.39 -1.00 9.55
N ARG A 108 -7.13 -0.30 10.66
CA ARG A 108 -5.81 0.29 10.96
C ARG A 108 -4.75 -0.80 11.14
N SER A 109 -5.06 -1.87 11.86
CA SER A 109 -4.15 -3.01 12.03
C SER A 109 -3.81 -3.66 10.70
N TYR A 110 -4.82 -3.87 9.84
CA TYR A 110 -4.66 -4.50 8.54
C TYR A 110 -3.84 -3.64 7.56
N LEU A 111 -4.13 -2.34 7.44
CA LEU A 111 -3.43 -1.42 6.53
C LEU A 111 -1.97 -1.15 6.94
N ASN A 112 -1.68 -1.15 8.24
CA ASN A 112 -0.36 -0.81 8.78
C ASN A 112 0.46 -2.03 9.16
N ARG A 113 0.05 -3.19 8.67
CA ARG A 113 0.72 -4.45 8.95
C ARG A 113 2.10 -4.47 8.28
N HIS A 114 3.09 -4.85 9.06
CA HIS A 114 4.48 -4.95 8.63
C HIS A 114 4.73 -6.28 7.93
N GLY A 115 5.41 -6.27 6.78
CA GLY A 115 5.82 -7.48 6.09
C GLY A 115 6.82 -8.31 6.90
N CYS A 116 7.21 -9.44 6.33
CA CYS A 116 8.21 -10.30 6.96
C CYS A 116 9.60 -9.63 6.95
N VAL A 117 10.36 -9.80 8.03
CA VAL A 117 11.72 -9.24 8.16
C VAL A 117 12.65 -9.73 7.04
N HIS A 118 12.56 -11.00 6.68
CA HIS A 118 13.44 -11.64 5.71
C HIS A 118 13.10 -11.31 4.25
N THR A 119 11.84 -10.97 3.96
CA THR A 119 11.39 -10.68 2.59
C THR A 119 11.32 -9.18 2.31
N ASP A 120 10.89 -8.40 3.30
CA ASP A 120 10.50 -7.00 3.12
C ASP A 120 11.17 -6.07 4.13
N GLY A 121 12.03 -6.56 5.04
CA GLY A 121 12.63 -5.71 6.07
C GLY A 121 11.59 -5.06 7.00
N SER A 122 10.48 -5.77 7.23
CA SER A 122 9.26 -5.27 7.91
C SER A 122 8.62 -4.02 7.27
N LYS A 123 8.86 -3.78 5.99
CA LYS A 123 8.14 -2.73 5.25
C LYS A 123 6.64 -2.99 5.23
N THR A 124 5.86 -1.93 5.44
CA THR A 124 4.41 -1.97 5.21
C THR A 124 4.12 -1.89 3.71
N ALA A 125 2.87 -2.15 3.31
CA ALA A 125 2.45 -1.96 1.92
C ALA A 125 2.70 -0.52 1.40
N LEU A 126 2.66 0.47 2.31
CA LEU A 126 2.91 1.88 1.98
C LEU A 126 4.38 2.15 1.67
N HIS A 127 5.31 1.50 2.38
CA HIS A 127 6.74 1.54 2.05
C HIS A 127 6.99 0.91 0.68
N LEU A 128 6.41 -0.26 0.41
CA LEU A 128 6.54 -0.93 -0.89
C LEU A 128 6.00 -0.08 -2.05
N ALA A 129 4.90 0.65 -1.84
CA ALA A 129 4.37 1.55 -2.86
C ALA A 129 5.35 2.72 -3.16
N CYS A 130 6.09 3.19 -2.16
CA CYS A 130 7.12 4.21 -2.33
C CYS A 130 8.39 3.67 -3.00
N ASP A 131 8.90 2.52 -2.53
CA ASP A 131 10.09 1.87 -3.11
C ASP A 131 9.90 1.51 -4.58
N LEU A 132 8.70 1.03 -4.93
CA LEU A 132 8.37 0.61 -6.29
C LEU A 132 7.77 1.75 -7.14
N VAL A 133 7.66 2.96 -6.57
CA VAL A 133 7.13 4.17 -7.21
C VAL A 133 5.76 3.93 -7.86
N ARG A 134 4.77 3.47 -7.08
CA ARG A 134 3.42 3.12 -7.55
C ARG A 134 2.37 4.10 -7.05
N PRO A 135 2.11 5.20 -7.77
CA PRO A 135 1.26 6.29 -7.27
C PRO A 135 -0.19 5.84 -7.04
N GLU A 136 -0.76 4.99 -7.89
CA GLU A 136 -2.13 4.50 -7.72
C GLU A 136 -2.26 3.61 -6.49
N CYS A 137 -1.27 2.76 -6.23
CA CYS A 137 -1.24 1.96 -5.00
C CYS A 137 -1.06 2.85 -3.77
N LEU A 138 -0.15 3.83 -3.85
CA LEU A 138 0.16 4.75 -2.78
C LEU A 138 -1.08 5.54 -2.35
N ILE A 139 -1.79 6.14 -3.31
CA ILE A 139 -2.96 6.96 -3.00
C ILE A 139 -4.15 6.14 -2.52
N LEU A 140 -4.34 4.91 -3.03
CA LEU A 140 -5.36 4.00 -2.51
C LEU A 140 -5.07 3.67 -1.04
N LEU A 141 -3.82 3.36 -0.69
CA LEU A 141 -3.47 3.07 0.70
C LEU A 141 -3.67 4.29 1.62
N LEU A 142 -3.17 5.46 1.22
CA LEU A 142 -3.29 6.70 1.99
C LEU A 142 -4.76 7.13 2.15
N GLY A 143 -5.53 7.12 1.06
CA GLY A 143 -6.94 7.47 1.04
C GLY A 143 -7.82 6.54 1.88
N HIS A 144 -7.37 5.31 2.13
CA HIS A 144 -8.04 4.35 3.01
C HIS A 144 -7.51 4.35 4.46
N GLY A 145 -6.54 5.22 4.80
CA GLY A 145 -6.07 5.44 6.16
C GLY A 145 -4.81 4.66 6.54
N ALA A 146 -4.01 4.22 5.57
CA ALA A 146 -2.65 3.73 5.87
C ALA A 146 -1.81 4.86 6.49
N CYS A 147 -1.04 4.53 7.52
CA CYS A 147 -0.25 5.46 8.30
C CYS A 147 1.01 5.86 7.52
N PRO A 148 1.17 7.14 7.14
CA PRO A 148 2.38 7.61 6.45
C PRO A 148 3.60 7.75 7.38
N TYR A 149 3.41 7.51 8.68
CA TYR A 149 4.44 7.59 9.72
C TYR A 149 4.90 6.23 10.25
N ALA A 150 4.37 5.12 9.71
CA ALA A 150 4.86 3.80 10.07
C ALA A 150 6.35 3.69 9.72
N THR A 151 7.15 3.03 10.55
CA THR A 151 8.59 2.87 10.33
C THR A 151 8.95 1.42 10.10
N ASP A 152 9.80 1.14 9.12
CA ASP A 152 10.39 -0.20 8.93
C ASP A 152 11.42 -0.55 10.03
N LEU A 153 12.10 -1.69 9.91
CA LEU A 153 13.11 -2.13 10.89
C LEU A 153 14.31 -1.19 11.03
N THR A 154 14.58 -0.39 10.00
CA THR A 154 15.68 0.58 9.98
C THR A 154 15.26 1.95 10.49
N GLY A 155 13.99 2.09 10.89
CA GLY A 155 13.41 3.36 11.34
C GLY A 155 13.05 4.31 10.20
N ASN A 156 13.09 3.84 8.94
CA ASN A 156 12.71 4.63 7.78
C ASN A 156 11.19 4.67 7.64
N THR A 157 10.66 5.85 7.32
CA THR A 157 9.25 6.04 6.94
C THR A 157 9.06 5.78 5.43
N PRO A 158 7.81 5.66 4.93
CA PRO A 158 7.55 5.61 3.49
C PRO A 158 8.14 6.80 2.72
N LEU A 159 8.17 7.99 3.34
CA LEU A 159 8.82 9.17 2.76
C LEU A 159 10.34 8.97 2.63
N ASP A 160 11.00 8.39 3.62
CA ASP A 160 12.43 8.06 3.54
C ASP A 160 12.71 7.08 2.38
N CYS A 161 11.86 6.06 2.21
CA CYS A 161 11.94 5.14 1.07
C CYS A 161 11.82 5.87 -0.28
N LEU A 162 10.83 6.76 -0.42
CA LEU A 162 10.64 7.53 -1.66
C LEU A 162 11.82 8.48 -1.94
N LEU A 163 12.31 9.18 -0.92
CA LEU A 163 13.46 10.08 -1.04
C LEU A 163 14.72 9.31 -1.46
N SER A 164 14.95 8.12 -0.89
CA SER A 164 16.02 7.22 -1.32
C SER A 164 15.88 6.82 -2.79
N GLN A 165 14.66 6.49 -3.25
CA GLN A 165 14.40 6.21 -4.68
C GLN A 165 14.66 7.41 -5.59
N ILE A 166 14.35 8.63 -5.13
CA ILE A 166 14.64 9.88 -5.85
C ILE A 166 16.15 10.08 -6.00
N CYS A 167 16.95 9.80 -4.96
CA CYS A 167 18.40 9.91 -5.04
C CYS A 167 19.06 8.85 -5.94
N GLN A 168 18.51 7.64 -6.00
CA GLN A 168 19.16 6.51 -6.67
C GLN A 168 18.98 6.51 -8.20
N SER A 169 17.99 7.23 -8.72
CA SER A 169 17.67 7.17 -10.15
C SER A 169 16.89 8.40 -10.61
N ASP A 170 17.30 8.99 -11.74
CA ASP A 170 16.54 10.06 -12.40
C ASP A 170 15.40 9.53 -13.29
N PHE A 171 15.21 8.21 -13.37
CA PHE A 171 14.13 7.62 -14.14
C PHE A 171 12.78 7.89 -13.47
N ASP A 172 11.79 8.24 -14.30
CA ASP A 172 10.40 8.46 -13.90
C ASP A 172 10.20 9.49 -12.76
N MET A 173 11.04 10.53 -12.76
CA MET A 173 10.97 11.61 -11.76
C MET A 173 9.61 12.29 -11.67
N ARG A 174 8.85 12.32 -12.76
CA ARG A 174 7.47 12.81 -12.76
C ARG A 174 6.60 12.00 -11.79
N THR A 175 6.64 10.68 -11.89
CA THR A 175 5.87 9.78 -11.02
C THR A 175 6.37 9.84 -9.58
N LYS A 176 7.68 9.94 -9.35
CA LYS A 176 8.24 10.16 -8.01
C LYS A 176 7.75 11.45 -7.37
N ARG A 177 7.68 12.55 -8.13
CA ARG A 177 7.11 13.83 -7.66
C ARG A 177 5.62 13.74 -7.36
N ILE A 178 4.85 12.97 -8.13
CA ILE A 178 3.43 12.68 -7.83
C ILE A 178 3.33 11.94 -6.49
N CYS A 179 4.11 10.86 -6.30
CA CYS A 179 4.14 10.13 -5.03
C CYS A 179 4.53 11.04 -3.86
N LEU A 180 5.49 11.94 -4.07
CA LEU A 180 5.92 12.91 -3.06
C LEU A 180 4.79 13.87 -2.70
N GLY A 181 4.05 14.35 -3.70
CA GLY A 181 2.88 15.19 -3.50
C GLY A 181 1.81 14.49 -2.65
N TYR A 182 1.51 13.22 -2.93
CA TYR A 182 0.59 12.43 -2.11
C TYR A 182 1.08 12.30 -0.67
N LEU A 183 2.36 11.99 -0.44
CA LEU A 183 2.88 11.93 0.93
C LEU A 183 2.78 13.28 1.64
N ILE A 184 3.12 14.38 0.97
CA ILE A 184 2.98 15.74 1.53
C ILE A 184 1.53 16.03 1.95
N LEU A 185 0.56 15.62 1.12
CA LEU A 185 -0.86 15.81 1.38
C LEU A 185 -1.37 14.98 2.58
N PHE A 186 -0.79 13.82 2.84
CA PHE A 186 -1.21 12.96 3.96
C PHE A 186 -0.31 13.08 5.20
N MET A 187 0.79 13.84 5.12
CA MET A 187 1.71 14.11 6.23
C MET A 187 1.61 15.57 6.70
N PRO A 188 0.66 15.91 7.61
CA PRO A 188 0.54 17.27 8.15
C PRO A 188 1.80 17.77 8.86
N THR A 189 2.56 16.86 9.45
CA THR A 189 3.86 17.15 10.06
C THR A 189 4.93 16.29 9.39
N PHE A 190 5.99 16.89 8.86
CA PHE A 190 7.07 16.14 8.22
C PHE A 190 8.03 15.57 9.27
N ARG A 191 7.81 14.28 9.60
CA ARG A 191 8.66 13.49 10.50
C ARG A 191 9.23 12.32 9.71
N PHE A 192 10.53 12.36 9.43
CA PHE A 192 11.25 11.38 8.62
C PHE A 192 12.76 11.47 8.93
N GLN A 193 13.51 10.40 8.68
CA GLN A 193 14.94 10.26 9.04
C GLN A 193 15.86 11.12 8.17
N MET A 194 15.59 11.19 6.87
CA MET A 194 16.48 11.81 5.88
C MET A 194 16.53 13.35 5.95
N LYS A 195 15.85 13.98 6.91
CA LYS A 195 15.75 15.45 6.99
C LYS A 195 17.11 16.14 7.05
N ARG A 196 18.09 15.57 7.77
CA ARG A 196 19.44 16.13 7.88
C ARG A 196 20.18 16.06 6.53
N GLN A 197 20.15 14.90 5.88
CA GLN A 197 20.76 14.71 4.56
C GLN A 197 20.17 15.64 3.50
N LEU A 198 18.86 15.93 3.62
CA LEU A 198 18.16 16.89 2.78
C LEU A 198 18.71 18.31 2.98
N GLN A 199 18.90 18.73 4.22
CA GLN A 199 19.45 20.05 4.55
C GLN A 199 20.93 20.19 4.15
N ASP A 200 21.74 19.14 4.33
CA ASP A 200 23.17 19.15 4.02
C ASP A 200 23.44 19.29 2.51
N ASN A 201 22.53 18.83 1.64
CA ASN A 201 22.68 18.84 0.18
C ASN A 201 21.58 19.66 -0.52
N ALA A 202 21.31 20.88 -0.01
CA ALA A 202 20.16 21.69 -0.41
C ALA A 202 20.02 21.87 -1.93
N ASP A 203 21.09 22.23 -2.65
CA ASP A 203 21.02 22.51 -4.09
C ASP A 203 20.63 21.28 -4.91
N VAL A 204 21.13 20.10 -4.52
CA VAL A 204 20.79 18.83 -5.17
C VAL A 204 19.32 18.50 -4.95
N TRP A 205 18.82 18.64 -3.72
CA TRP A 205 17.43 18.36 -3.41
C TRP A 205 16.47 19.35 -4.07
N LYS A 206 16.81 20.63 -4.10
CA LYS A 206 16.03 21.64 -4.83
C LYS A 206 15.89 21.29 -6.32
N ALA A 207 16.95 20.78 -6.95
CA ALA A 207 16.89 20.32 -8.33
C ALA A 207 15.99 19.07 -8.50
N LEU A 208 16.10 18.10 -7.59
CA LEU A 208 15.37 16.82 -7.68
C LEU A 208 13.87 16.97 -7.40
N ILE A 209 13.51 17.59 -6.27
CA ILE A 209 12.11 17.66 -5.78
C ILE A 209 11.44 19.02 -5.97
N GLY A 210 12.20 20.03 -6.41
CA GLY A 210 11.73 21.41 -6.55
C GLY A 210 11.91 22.23 -5.28
N GLU A 211 12.05 23.55 -5.44
CA GLU A 211 12.28 24.50 -4.34
C GLU A 211 11.17 24.45 -3.29
N GLN A 212 9.90 24.41 -3.71
CA GLN A 212 8.77 24.46 -2.80
C GLN A 212 8.69 23.20 -1.91
N ALA A 213 8.76 22.02 -2.51
CA ALA A 213 8.75 20.76 -1.76
C ALA A 213 9.97 20.67 -0.81
N PHE A 214 11.15 21.13 -1.27
CA PHE A 214 12.33 21.22 -0.43
C PHE A 214 12.08 22.11 0.80
N GLN A 215 11.58 23.33 0.62
CA GLN A 215 11.35 24.26 1.73
C GLN A 215 10.35 23.72 2.77
N TRP A 216 9.33 22.99 2.31
CA TRP A 216 8.37 22.34 3.19
C TRP A 216 9.02 21.21 4.01
N LEU A 217 9.73 20.30 3.35
CA LEU A 217 10.35 19.14 4.00
C LEU A 217 11.52 19.54 4.91
N SER A 218 12.30 20.56 4.54
CA SER A 218 13.37 21.11 5.36
C SER A 218 12.84 21.83 6.61
N GLY A 219 11.57 22.26 6.59
CA GLY A 219 10.95 23.09 7.60
C GLY A 219 11.30 24.58 7.48
N SER A 220 11.83 25.01 6.33
CA SER A 220 12.12 26.42 6.03
C SER A 220 10.85 27.24 5.77
N SER A 221 9.79 26.61 5.25
CA SER A 221 8.47 27.23 5.10
C SER A 221 7.35 26.21 5.37
N PRO A 222 6.19 26.64 5.89
CA PRO A 222 5.05 25.75 6.00
C PRO A 222 4.44 25.44 4.62
N PRO A 223 3.69 24.33 4.47
CA PRO A 223 2.88 24.08 3.27
C PRO A 223 1.92 25.23 2.98
N SER A 224 1.51 25.40 1.71
CA SER A 224 0.55 26.45 1.36
C SER A 224 -0.78 26.28 2.10
N LEU A 225 -1.56 27.36 2.25
CA LEU A 225 -2.89 27.30 2.87
C LEU A 225 -3.80 26.26 2.19
N PHE A 226 -3.69 26.12 0.87
CA PHE A 226 -4.39 25.09 0.12
C PHE A 226 -3.99 23.69 0.58
N VAL A 227 -2.68 23.39 0.65
CA VAL A 227 -2.18 22.09 1.12
C VAL A 227 -2.64 21.81 2.55
N GLN A 228 -2.55 22.81 3.44
CA GLN A 228 -2.99 22.66 4.83
C GLN A 228 -4.50 22.41 4.93
N ALA A 229 -5.32 23.10 4.13
CA ALA A 229 -6.75 22.86 4.06
C ALA A 229 -7.05 21.45 3.55
N MET A 230 -6.34 21.00 2.51
CA MET A 230 -6.46 19.66 1.96
C MET A 230 -6.04 18.57 2.95
N GLN A 231 -4.96 18.79 3.73
CA GLN A 231 -4.55 17.92 4.84
C GLN A 231 -5.63 17.82 5.93
N LYS A 232 -6.33 18.93 6.23
CA LYS A 232 -7.44 18.93 7.18
C LYS A 232 -8.67 18.20 6.63
N LEU A 233 -8.96 18.37 5.35
CA LEU A 233 -10.06 17.67 4.67
C LEU A 233 -9.80 16.15 4.66
N SER A 234 -8.60 15.71 4.29
CA SER A 234 -8.26 14.28 4.24
C SER A 234 -8.30 13.59 5.62
N GLN A 235 -8.11 14.34 6.71
CA GLN A 235 -8.22 13.83 8.08
C GLN A 235 -9.65 13.83 8.64
N SER A 236 -10.52 14.70 8.13
CA SER A 236 -11.86 14.91 8.67
C SER A 236 -12.96 14.21 7.87
N ILE A 237 -12.71 13.89 6.60
CA ILE A 237 -13.67 13.26 5.71
C ILE A 237 -13.52 11.73 5.79
N PRO A 238 -14.62 10.99 6.03
CA PRO A 238 -14.65 9.53 5.92
C PRO A 238 -14.17 9.06 4.54
N THR A 239 -13.43 7.96 4.50
CA THR A 239 -12.75 7.47 3.28
C THR A 239 -13.72 7.16 2.12
N ASP A 240 -14.96 6.79 2.44
CA ASP A 240 -16.08 6.56 1.51
C ASP A 240 -16.59 7.85 0.83
N LYS A 241 -16.34 9.01 1.41
CA LYS A 241 -16.72 10.31 0.84
C LYS A 241 -15.60 10.98 0.05
N LEU A 242 -14.38 10.46 0.11
CA LEU A 242 -13.25 11.00 -0.63
C LEU A 242 -13.45 10.89 -2.15
N ASP A 243 -14.07 9.79 -2.62
CA ASP A 243 -14.42 9.59 -4.03
C ASP A 243 -15.53 10.55 -4.53
N SER A 244 -16.31 11.11 -3.61
CA SER A 244 -17.41 12.04 -3.90
C SER A 244 -16.97 13.51 -3.97
N LEU A 245 -15.70 13.79 -3.68
CA LEU A 245 -15.14 15.15 -3.78
C LEU A 245 -15.09 15.60 -5.25
N PRO A 246 -15.29 16.91 -5.53
CA PRO A 246 -14.97 17.50 -6.83
C PRO A 246 -13.53 17.17 -7.26
N ASP A 247 -13.28 17.02 -8.56
CA ASP A 247 -11.98 16.56 -9.07
C ASP A 247 -10.79 17.41 -8.56
N PHE A 248 -10.95 18.73 -8.44
CA PHE A 248 -9.91 19.61 -7.90
C PHE A 248 -9.60 19.42 -6.39
N LEU A 249 -10.47 18.71 -5.67
CA LEU A 249 -10.27 18.27 -4.29
C LEU A 249 -9.92 16.78 -4.22
N LYS A 250 -9.88 16.06 -5.34
CA LYS A 250 -9.40 14.69 -5.34
C LYS A 250 -7.88 14.71 -5.19
N PRO A 251 -7.33 13.97 -4.21
CA PRO A 251 -5.89 13.85 -4.01
C PRO A 251 -5.11 13.47 -5.27
N LEU A 252 -5.74 12.73 -6.20
CA LEU A 252 -5.17 12.24 -7.47
C LEU A 252 -4.70 13.37 -8.40
N ASP A 253 -5.28 14.57 -8.28
CA ASP A 253 -4.94 15.72 -9.11
C ASP A 253 -3.98 16.70 -8.42
N PHE A 254 -3.49 16.35 -7.22
CA PHE A 254 -2.50 17.15 -6.52
C PHE A 254 -1.18 17.20 -7.30
N ARG A 255 -0.89 18.36 -7.91
CA ARG A 255 0.38 18.66 -8.55
C ARG A 255 1.15 19.67 -7.71
N LEU A 256 2.39 19.34 -7.36
CA LEU A 256 3.33 20.27 -6.74
C LEU A 256 3.60 21.49 -7.65
N ASP A 257 3.34 21.40 -8.96
CA ASP A 257 3.65 22.43 -9.96
C ASP A 257 2.53 23.47 -10.20
N GLN A 258 1.70 23.79 -9.21
CA GLN A 258 0.75 24.91 -9.29
C GLN A 258 1.01 25.95 -8.18
N ALA A 259 2.17 26.61 -8.27
CA ALA A 259 2.38 28.04 -7.99
C ALA A 259 3.80 28.44 -8.41
#